data_AF-T0ZIN0-F1
#
_entry.id   AF-T0ZIN0-F1
#
_cell.length_a   1.000
_cell.length_b   1.000
_cell.length_c   1.000
_cell.angle_alpha   90.00
_cell.angle_beta   90.00
_cell.angle_gamma   90.00
#
_symmetry.space_group_name_H-M   'P 1'
#
loop_
_entity.id
_entity.type
_entity.pdbx_description
1 polymer ?
#
loop_
_entity_poly.entity_id
_entity_poly.type
_entity_poly.pdbx_seq_one_letter_code
_entity_poly.pdbx_strand_id
1 'polypeptide(L)'
;GRGQERAIAERLAAWARLRAERGRMSAGQREVGAREVGADDADIRLDRWFRRYFPGLTQGMIEKLCRTGQIRVDGHRAGAATRLVPGQSVRIPPLPAAPAPPPPPVDPRAAAELARLILYQDAAVIVLDKPAGLAVQGGPGIRRHLDGMLDALRGEQPARPRLVHRL
;
A
#
# COMPACT_ATOMS: atom_id res chain seq x y z
N GLY A 1 16.10 16.64 19.72
CA GLY A 1 17.54 16.86 19.98
C GLY A 1 18.34 16.45 18.76
N ARG A 2 19.30 17.27 18.32
CA ARG A 2 19.98 17.20 17.00
C ARG A 2 20.59 15.83 16.62
N GLY A 3 20.82 14.93 17.58
CA GLY A 3 21.27 13.55 17.35
C GLY A 3 20.18 12.59 16.86
N GLN A 4 18.93 12.75 17.32
CA GLN A 4 17.80 11.93 16.85
C GLN A 4 17.37 12.31 15.42
N GLU A 5 17.41 13.59 15.06
CA GLU A 5 17.08 14.06 13.71
C GLU A 5 18.08 13.55 12.66
N ARG A 6 19.37 13.48 12.99
CA ARG A 6 20.40 12.89 12.11
C ARG A 6 20.23 11.39 11.94
N ALA A 7 19.93 10.65 13.02
CA ALA A 7 19.68 9.22 12.95
C ALA A 7 18.41 8.87 12.15
N ILE A 8 17.36 9.71 12.24
CA ILE A 8 16.15 9.57 11.43
C ILE A 8 16.45 9.90 9.96
N ALA A 9 17.19 10.98 9.68
CA ALA A 9 17.58 11.35 8.32
C ALA A 9 18.47 10.29 7.65
N GLU A 10 19.40 9.67 8.36
CA GLU A 10 20.25 8.58 7.85
C GLU A 10 19.44 7.31 7.56
N ARG A 11 18.46 6.97 8.42
CA ARG A 11 17.52 5.86 8.18
C ARG A 11 16.59 6.13 7.01
N LEU A 12 16.13 7.37 6.84
CA LEU A 12 15.31 7.81 5.70
C LEU A 12 16.12 7.83 4.40
N ALA A 13 17.39 8.20 4.43
CA ALA A 13 18.28 8.16 3.27
C ALA A 13 18.63 6.71 2.86
N ALA A 14 18.87 5.82 3.83
CA ALA A 14 19.05 4.40 3.59
C ALA A 14 17.78 3.75 3.01
N TRP A 15 16.61 4.14 3.53
CA TRP A 15 15.29 3.71 3.03
C TRP A 15 14.98 4.24 1.63
N ALA A 16 15.32 5.51 1.34
CA ALA A 16 15.16 6.10 0.01
C ALA A 16 16.07 5.42 -1.04
N ARG A 17 17.30 5.03 -0.66
CA ARG A 17 18.22 4.27 -1.53
C ARG A 17 17.70 2.86 -1.84
N LEU A 18 17.27 2.10 -0.83
CA LEU A 18 16.62 0.79 -1.00
C LEU A 18 15.31 0.88 -1.81
N ARG A 19 14.59 2.00 -1.73
CA ARG A 19 13.36 2.25 -2.49
C ARG A 19 13.63 2.66 -3.94
N ALA A 20 14.70 3.40 -4.21
CA ALA A 20 15.14 3.72 -5.56
C ALA A 20 15.63 2.46 -6.32
N GLU A 21 16.22 1.50 -5.60
CA GLU A 21 16.53 0.16 -6.13
C GLU A 21 15.27 -0.66 -6.41
N ARG A 22 14.24 -0.58 -5.54
CA ARG A 22 12.90 -1.16 -5.79
C ARG A 22 12.15 -0.55 -6.98
N GLY A 23 12.45 0.70 -7.35
CA GLY A 23 11.89 1.38 -8.52
C GLY A 23 12.43 0.89 -9.88
N ARG A 24 13.55 0.14 -9.88
CA ARG A 24 14.13 -0.46 -11.09
C ARG A 24 13.57 -1.84 -11.44
N MET A 25 12.55 -2.33 -10.75
CA MET A 25 11.94 -3.63 -11.05
C MET A 25 10.63 -3.43 -11.81
N SER A 26 10.77 -3.02 -13.07
CA SER A 26 9.70 -3.02 -14.07
C SER A 26 9.74 -4.30 -14.91
N ALA A 27 8.55 -4.80 -15.21
CA ALA A 27 8.19 -5.73 -16.28
C ALA A 27 8.73 -7.18 -16.19
N GLY A 28 7.82 -8.09 -15.84
CA GLY A 28 7.82 -9.45 -16.38
C GLY A 28 8.73 -10.46 -15.67
N GLN A 29 8.47 -10.75 -14.39
CA GLN A 29 9.09 -11.93 -13.76
C GLN A 29 8.04 -12.89 -13.21
N ARG A 30 8.17 -14.16 -13.64
CA ARG A 30 7.59 -15.35 -13.01
C ARG A 30 8.30 -15.56 -11.67
N GLU A 31 8.10 -14.66 -10.72
CA GLU A 31 8.80 -14.72 -9.43
C GLU A 31 8.17 -15.82 -8.57
N VAL A 32 8.80 -16.99 -8.55
CA VAL A 32 8.53 -18.03 -7.57
C VAL A 32 9.51 -17.80 -6.43
N GLY A 33 9.00 -17.45 -5.25
CA GLY A 33 9.88 -17.08 -4.15
C GLY A 33 9.16 -16.91 -2.83
N ALA A 34 9.94 -16.61 -1.80
CA ALA A 34 9.46 -16.24 -0.49
C ALA A 34 9.88 -14.80 -0.20
N ARG A 35 8.96 -13.98 0.31
CA ARG A 35 9.20 -12.58 0.63
C ARG A 35 8.88 -12.31 2.08
N GLU A 36 9.82 -11.69 2.77
CA GLU A 36 9.65 -11.27 4.16
C GLU A 36 8.71 -10.06 4.26
N VAL A 37 7.85 -10.08 5.28
CA VAL A 37 6.95 -8.98 5.65
C VAL A 37 7.75 -7.92 6.40
N GLY A 38 7.87 -6.73 5.82
CA GLY A 38 8.51 -5.59 6.48
C GLY A 38 7.60 -4.86 7.48
N ALA A 39 8.16 -3.93 8.25
CA ALA A 39 7.39 -3.10 9.19
C ALA A 39 6.27 -2.28 8.50
N ASP A 40 6.50 -1.80 7.27
CA ASP A 40 5.49 -1.08 6.46
C ASP A 40 4.30 -1.96 6.01
N ASP A 41 4.44 -3.28 6.19
CA ASP A 41 3.46 -4.30 5.87
C ASP A 41 2.82 -4.92 7.13
N ALA A 42 3.14 -4.40 8.32
CA ALA A 42 2.59 -4.86 9.57
C ALA A 42 1.06 -4.72 9.63
N ASP A 43 0.41 -5.73 10.20
CA ASP A 43 -1.04 -5.81 10.42
C ASP A 43 -1.89 -5.69 9.15
N ILE A 44 -1.29 -5.81 7.97
CA ILE A 44 -2.02 -5.75 6.70
C ILE A 44 -2.51 -7.15 6.33
N ARG A 45 -3.75 -7.22 5.83
CA ARG A 45 -4.30 -8.47 5.29
C ARG A 45 -3.49 -8.94 4.08
N LEU A 46 -3.27 -10.26 3.99
CA LEU A 46 -2.55 -10.93 2.92
C LEU A 46 -3.06 -10.53 1.52
N ASP A 47 -4.37 -10.45 1.31
CA ASP A 47 -4.95 -10.03 0.04
C ASP A 47 -4.65 -8.58 -0.35
N ARG A 48 -4.64 -7.67 0.63
CA ARG A 48 -4.23 -6.27 0.43
C ARG A 48 -2.73 -6.17 0.18
N TRP A 49 -1.94 -7.00 0.84
CA TRP A 49 -0.51 -7.09 0.63
C TRP A 49 -0.20 -7.57 -0.80
N PHE A 50 -0.85 -8.64 -1.28
CA PHE A 50 -0.68 -9.11 -2.65
C PHE A 50 -1.08 -8.06 -3.69
N ARG A 51 -2.21 -7.36 -3.51
CA ARG A 51 -2.62 -6.28 -4.43
C ARG A 51 -1.67 -5.08 -4.43
N ARG A 52 -0.96 -4.83 -3.33
CA ARG A 52 0.05 -3.77 -3.23
C ARG A 52 1.26 -4.07 -4.11
N TYR A 53 1.72 -5.32 -4.11
CA TYR A 53 2.91 -5.74 -4.87
C TYR A 53 2.60 -6.25 -6.28
N PHE A 54 1.37 -6.75 -6.48
CA PHE A 54 0.89 -7.33 -7.73
C PHE A 54 -0.49 -6.74 -8.08
N PRO A 55 -0.55 -5.48 -8.57
CA PRO A 55 -1.82 -4.78 -8.79
C PRO A 55 -2.74 -5.43 -9.81
N GLY A 56 -2.19 -6.28 -10.71
CA GLY A 56 -2.98 -7.05 -11.68
C GLY A 56 -3.76 -8.22 -11.08
N LEU A 57 -3.55 -8.57 -9.80
CA LEU A 57 -4.28 -9.66 -9.16
C LEU A 57 -5.65 -9.22 -8.64
N THR A 58 -6.69 -9.95 -9.05
CA THR A 58 -8.03 -9.79 -8.50
C THR A 58 -8.18 -10.53 -7.16
N GLN A 59 -9.18 -10.14 -6.37
CA GLN A 59 -9.50 -10.82 -5.10
C GLN A 59 -9.75 -12.33 -5.30
N GLY A 60 -10.54 -12.69 -6.31
CA GLY A 60 -10.85 -14.10 -6.62
C GLY A 60 -9.61 -14.92 -7.01
N MET A 61 -8.64 -14.31 -7.69
CA MET A 61 -7.35 -14.96 -7.98
C MET A 61 -6.57 -15.24 -6.70
N ILE A 62 -6.46 -14.25 -5.81
CA ILE A 62 -5.74 -14.40 -4.53
C ILE A 62 -6.41 -15.47 -3.67
N GLU A 63 -7.74 -15.46 -3.58
CA GLU A 63 -8.50 -16.48 -2.84
C GLU A 63 -8.29 -17.88 -3.42
N LYS A 64 -8.30 -18.03 -4.75
CA LYS A 64 -7.99 -19.31 -5.42
C LYS A 64 -6.56 -19.77 -5.09
N LEU A 65 -5.58 -18.87 -5.11
CA LEU A 65 -4.19 -19.20 -4.79
C LEU A 65 -4.00 -19.60 -3.32
N CYS A 66 -4.70 -18.93 -2.38
CA CYS A 66 -4.73 -19.33 -0.97
C CYS A 66 -5.39 -20.70 -0.79
N ARG A 67 -6.57 -20.92 -1.39
CA ARG A 67 -7.32 -22.18 -1.31
C ARG A 67 -6.56 -23.37 -1.89
N THR A 68 -5.82 -23.16 -2.98
CA THR A 68 -4.97 -24.20 -3.59
C THR A 68 -3.64 -24.40 -2.85
N GLY A 69 -3.35 -23.60 -1.82
CA GLY A 69 -2.11 -23.69 -1.03
C GLY A 69 -0.87 -23.16 -1.76
N GLN A 70 -1.07 -22.42 -2.84
CA GLN A 70 0.01 -21.81 -3.61
C GLN A 70 0.60 -20.59 -2.89
N ILE A 71 -0.24 -19.83 -2.19
CA ILE A 71 0.21 -18.82 -1.23
C ILE A 71 0.30 -19.46 0.15
N ARG A 72 1.41 -19.21 0.85
CA ARG A 72 1.68 -19.69 2.21
C ARG A 72 2.32 -18.58 3.03
N VAL A 73 2.09 -18.60 4.33
CA VAL A 73 2.75 -17.71 5.31
C VAL A 73 3.51 -18.62 6.28
N ASP A 74 4.81 -18.42 6.42
CA ASP A 74 5.72 -19.27 7.21
C ASP A 74 5.59 -20.76 6.88
N GLY A 75 5.36 -21.09 5.60
CA GLY A 75 5.15 -22.46 5.14
C GLY A 75 3.75 -23.04 5.39
N HIS A 76 2.89 -22.34 6.13
CA HIS A 76 1.52 -22.76 6.43
C HIS A 76 0.50 -22.20 5.42
N ARG A 77 -0.62 -22.91 5.23
CA ARG A 77 -1.77 -22.39 4.47
C ARG A 77 -2.34 -21.18 5.21
N ALA A 78 -2.57 -20.10 4.48
CA ALA A 78 -3.16 -18.88 5.01
C ALA A 78 -4.40 -18.49 4.20
N GLY A 79 -5.37 -17.86 4.86
CA GLY A 79 -6.53 -17.28 4.19
C GLY A 79 -6.20 -15.91 3.63
N ALA A 80 -6.94 -15.47 2.61
CA ALA A 80 -6.79 -14.13 2.03
C ALA A 80 -6.92 -12.99 3.07
N ALA A 81 -7.72 -13.21 4.12
CA ALA A 81 -7.93 -12.26 5.21
C ALA A 81 -6.89 -12.34 6.35
N THR A 82 -5.91 -13.24 6.29
CA THR A 82 -4.87 -13.38 7.31
C THR A 82 -4.10 -12.06 7.44
N ARG A 83 -3.98 -11.54 8.66
CA ARG A 83 -3.16 -10.35 8.96
C ARG A 83 -1.70 -10.76 9.10
N LEU A 84 -0.83 -10.00 8.44
CA LEU A 84 0.60 -10.25 8.41
C LEU A 84 1.31 -9.58 9.58
N VAL A 85 2.32 -10.27 10.11
CA VAL A 85 3.21 -9.78 11.15
C VAL A 85 4.60 -9.56 10.53
N PRO A 86 5.32 -8.49 10.90
CA PRO A 86 6.70 -8.30 10.44
C PRO A 86 7.59 -9.52 10.73
N GLY A 87 8.50 -9.83 9.81
CA GLY A 87 9.39 -10.99 9.86
C GLY A 87 8.78 -12.29 9.33
N GLN A 88 7.47 -12.35 9.07
CA GLN A 88 6.85 -13.52 8.43
C GLN A 88 7.29 -13.66 6.98
N SER A 89 7.36 -14.90 6.50
CA SER A 89 7.75 -15.24 5.14
C SER A 89 6.54 -15.63 4.28
N VAL A 90 6.23 -14.84 3.26
CA VAL A 90 5.10 -15.07 2.34
C VAL A 90 5.59 -15.74 1.06
N ARG A 91 5.12 -16.96 0.78
CA ARG A 91 5.36 -17.65 -0.49
C ARG A 91 4.53 -17.02 -1.60
N ILE A 92 5.21 -16.59 -2.66
CA ILE A 92 4.63 -16.06 -3.89
C ILE A 92 4.72 -17.15 -4.97
N PRO A 93 3.58 -17.65 -5.50
CA PRO A 93 3.58 -18.60 -6.60
C PRO A 93 3.86 -17.91 -7.94
N PRO A 94 4.09 -18.64 -9.05
CA PRO A 94 4.18 -18.02 -10.36
C PRO A 94 2.86 -17.29 -10.67
N LEU A 95 2.92 -15.97 -10.76
CA LEU A 95 1.77 -15.12 -11.06
C LEU A 95 1.70 -14.84 -12.58
N PRO A 96 0.49 -14.73 -13.15
CA PRO A 96 0.35 -14.33 -14.55
C PRO A 96 0.91 -12.92 -14.74
N ALA A 97 1.65 -12.72 -15.83
CA ALA A 97 2.12 -11.40 -16.26
C ALA A 97 0.91 -10.61 -16.80
N ALA A 98 0.13 -10.03 -15.89
CA ALA A 98 -0.89 -9.05 -16.24
C ALA A 98 -0.30 -7.65 -16.03
N PRO A 99 -0.37 -6.75 -17.02
CA PRO A 99 -0.02 -5.35 -16.78
C PRO A 99 -0.92 -4.83 -15.65
N ALA A 100 -0.32 -4.17 -14.67
CA ALA A 100 -1.09 -3.46 -13.67
C ALA A 100 -2.01 -2.45 -14.39
N PRO A 101 -3.30 -2.39 -14.06
CA PRO A 101 -4.15 -1.34 -14.61
C PRO A 101 -3.56 0.03 -14.21
N PRO A 102 -3.60 1.04 -15.10
CA PRO A 102 -3.16 2.37 -14.74
C PRO A 102 -3.95 2.84 -13.50
N PRO A 103 -3.32 3.58 -12.57
CA PRO A 103 -4.05 4.16 -11.46
C PRO A 103 -5.19 5.02 -12.01
N PRO A 104 -6.34 5.06 -11.33
CA PRO A 104 -7.43 5.92 -11.77
C PRO A 104 -6.95 7.37 -11.82
N PRO A 105 -7.36 8.16 -12.83
CA PRO A 105 -7.00 9.56 -12.90
C PRO A 105 -7.50 10.28 -11.65
N VAL A 106 -6.65 11.16 -11.11
CA VAL A 106 -7.02 12.04 -10.01
C VAL A 106 -7.97 13.11 -10.55
N ASP A 107 -9.16 13.22 -9.98
CA ASP A 107 -10.08 14.33 -10.26
C ASP A 107 -9.46 15.65 -9.74
N PRO A 108 -9.18 16.63 -10.61
CA PRO A 108 -8.59 17.91 -10.19
C PRO A 108 -9.45 18.65 -9.15
N ARG A 109 -10.77 18.49 -9.20
CA ARG A 109 -11.66 19.11 -8.22
C ARG A 109 -11.50 18.46 -6.85
N ALA A 110 -11.46 17.13 -6.80
CA ALA A 110 -11.21 16.38 -5.58
C ALA A 110 -9.84 16.73 -4.97
N ALA A 111 -8.82 16.97 -5.81
CA ALA A 111 -7.49 17.40 -5.37
C ALA A 111 -7.51 18.79 -4.74
N ALA A 112 -8.14 19.77 -5.39
CA ALA A 112 -8.28 21.12 -4.86
C ALA A 112 -9.09 21.16 -3.56
N GLU A 113 -10.14 20.34 -3.46
CA GLU A 113 -10.92 20.18 -2.24
C GLU A 113 -10.07 19.60 -1.10
N LEU A 114 -9.33 18.52 -1.35
CA LEU A 114 -8.45 17.91 -0.34
C LEU A 114 -7.35 18.84 0.15
N ALA A 115 -6.73 19.60 -0.74
CA ALA A 115 -5.69 20.56 -0.39
C ALA A 115 -6.18 21.59 0.64
N ARG A 116 -7.47 22.00 0.55
CA ARG A 116 -8.09 22.93 1.51
C ARG A 116 -8.37 22.32 2.88
N LEU A 117 -8.41 20.99 2.97
CA LEU A 117 -8.64 20.28 4.24
C LEU A 117 -7.33 20.03 5.00
N ILE A 118 -6.16 20.32 4.42
CA ILE A 118 -4.87 20.06 5.08
C ILE A 118 -4.68 21.04 6.24
N LEU A 119 -4.67 20.51 7.47
CA LEU A 119 -4.33 21.26 8.68
C LEU A 119 -2.82 21.27 8.92
N TYR A 120 -2.14 20.17 8.55
CA TYR A 120 -0.71 19.99 8.74
C TYR A 120 -0.17 18.99 7.72
N GLN A 121 1.03 19.25 7.21
CA GLN A 121 1.74 18.34 6.31
C GLN A 121 3.25 18.46 6.50
N ASP A 122 3.92 17.32 6.69
CA ASP A 122 5.37 17.20 6.63
C ASP A 122 5.79 15.98 5.79
N ALA A 123 7.07 15.58 5.90
CA ALA A 123 7.59 14.41 5.18
C ALA A 123 7.00 13.07 5.64
N ALA A 124 6.40 13.00 6.84
CA ALA A 124 5.95 11.78 7.48
C ALA A 124 4.42 11.66 7.58
N VAL A 125 3.70 12.78 7.79
CA VAL A 125 2.26 12.78 8.07
C VAL A 125 1.53 13.92 7.35
N ILE A 126 0.26 13.64 7.01
CA ILE A 126 -0.72 14.60 6.54
C ILE A 126 -1.92 14.54 7.49
N VAL A 127 -2.29 15.67 8.06
CA VAL A 127 -3.47 15.82 8.93
C VAL A 127 -4.53 16.58 8.15
N LEU A 128 -5.72 15.97 8.04
CA LEU A 128 -6.85 16.52 7.29
C LEU A 128 -8.02 16.84 8.22
N ASP A 129 -8.59 18.02 8.08
CA ASP A 129 -9.89 18.39 8.67
C ASP A 129 -11.01 17.74 7.85
N LYS A 130 -11.38 16.51 8.21
CA LYS A 130 -12.35 15.75 7.42
C LYS A 130 -13.77 16.30 7.65
N PRO A 131 -14.47 16.80 6.62
CA PRO A 131 -15.83 17.30 6.78
C PRO A 131 -16.80 16.17 7.19
N ALA A 132 -17.88 16.55 7.87
CA ALA A 132 -19.00 15.67 8.12
C ALA A 132 -19.61 15.17 6.78
N GLY A 133 -20.08 13.93 6.75
CA GLY A 133 -20.63 13.32 5.53
C GLY A 133 -19.62 12.80 4.51
N LEU A 134 -18.32 13.13 4.62
CA LEU A 134 -17.28 12.46 3.83
C LEU A 134 -16.87 11.15 4.51
N ALA A 135 -17.11 10.03 3.82
CA ALA A 135 -16.69 8.71 4.25
C ALA A 135 -15.16 8.58 4.23
N VAL A 136 -14.58 7.92 5.24
CA VAL A 136 -13.14 7.67 5.32
C VAL A 136 -12.71 6.60 4.31
N GLN A 137 -13.46 5.50 4.24
CA GLN A 137 -13.23 4.37 3.34
C GLN A 137 -14.45 4.12 2.46
N GLY A 138 -14.20 3.49 1.31
CA GLY A 138 -15.26 3.05 0.42
C GLY A 138 -16.09 1.92 1.01
N GLY A 139 -17.24 1.69 0.39
CA GLY A 139 -18.20 0.64 0.73
C GLY A 139 -19.21 0.50 -0.40
N PRO A 140 -20.12 -0.50 -0.34
CA PRO A 140 -21.16 -0.66 -1.35
C PRO A 140 -21.95 0.64 -1.54
N GLY A 141 -21.99 1.16 -2.76
CA GLY A 141 -22.66 2.44 -3.09
C GLY A 141 -21.86 3.72 -2.78
N ILE A 142 -20.73 3.64 -2.07
CA ILE A 142 -19.90 4.80 -1.74
C ILE A 142 -18.84 4.99 -2.82
N ARG A 143 -19.09 5.91 -3.74
CA ARG A 143 -18.17 6.27 -4.82
C ARG A 143 -17.17 7.37 -4.44
N ARG A 144 -17.51 8.20 -3.44
CA ARG A 144 -16.67 9.31 -2.96
C ARG A 144 -16.28 9.07 -1.51
N HIS A 145 -14.99 8.87 -1.27
CA HIS A 145 -14.44 8.63 0.06
C HIS A 145 -12.97 9.05 0.12
N LEU A 146 -12.51 9.39 1.32
CA LEU A 146 -11.18 9.97 1.56
C LEU A 146 -10.06 9.07 1.04
N ASP A 147 -10.10 7.77 1.34
CA ASP A 147 -9.10 6.81 0.86
C ASP A 147 -8.94 6.87 -0.66
N GLY A 148 -10.04 6.89 -1.43
CA GLY A 148 -10.02 6.88 -2.89
C GLY A 148 -9.43 8.17 -3.48
N MET A 149 -9.42 9.25 -2.70
CA MET A 149 -8.92 10.56 -3.12
C MET A 149 -7.46 10.80 -2.67
N LEU A 150 -6.85 9.92 -1.85
CA LEU A 150 -5.48 10.13 -1.33
C LEU A 150 -4.41 10.20 -2.41
N ASP A 151 -4.65 9.66 -3.59
CA ASP A 151 -3.75 9.80 -4.73
C ASP A 151 -3.58 11.26 -5.16
N ALA A 152 -4.55 12.13 -4.86
CA ALA A 152 -4.45 13.57 -5.07
C ALA A 152 -3.43 14.26 -4.15
N LEU A 153 -3.14 13.66 -2.99
CA LEU A 153 -2.20 14.18 -2.00
C LEU A 153 -0.79 13.61 -2.19
N ARG A 154 -0.57 12.80 -3.22
CA ARG A 154 0.72 12.18 -3.50
C ARG A 154 1.79 13.21 -3.86
N GLY A 155 1.42 14.26 -4.60
CA GLY A 155 2.38 15.23 -5.15
C GLY A 155 3.48 14.53 -5.96
N GLU A 156 4.73 14.88 -5.71
CA GLU A 156 5.91 14.24 -6.33
C GLU A 156 6.35 12.95 -5.62
N GLN A 157 5.71 12.56 -4.52
CA GLN A 157 6.14 11.39 -3.78
C GLN A 157 5.84 10.10 -4.56
N PRO A 158 6.77 9.13 -4.59
CA PRO A 158 6.54 7.87 -5.27
C PRO A 158 5.47 7.01 -4.58
N ALA A 159 5.21 7.24 -3.29
CA ALA A 159 4.26 6.47 -2.51
C ALA A 159 2.98 7.24 -2.24
N ARG A 160 1.85 6.57 -2.46
CA ARG A 160 0.52 7.04 -2.07
C ARG A 160 0.42 7.16 -0.54
N PRO A 161 -0.09 8.28 0.00
CA PRO A 161 -0.43 8.42 1.41
C PRO A 161 -1.38 7.31 1.89
N ARG A 162 -1.30 6.95 3.17
CA ARG A 162 -2.11 5.88 3.78
C ARG A 162 -2.87 6.41 4.98
N LEU A 163 -4.10 5.91 5.16
CA LEU A 163 -4.85 6.16 6.38
C LEU A 163 -4.20 5.43 7.55
N VAL A 164 -3.90 6.17 8.63
CA VAL A 164 -3.38 5.62 9.88
C VAL A 164 -4.49 5.38 10.92
N HIS A 165 -5.56 6.15 10.87
CA HIS A 165 -6.76 5.94 11.68
C HIS A 165 -8.03 6.25 10.86
N ARG A 166 -9.18 5.82 11.37
CA ARG A 166 -10.51 6.18 10.85
C ARG A 166 -11.31 6.89 11.95
N LEU A 167 -12.22 7.76 11.53
CA LEU A 167 -13.25 8.40 12.36
C LEU A 167 -14.59 7.70 12.11
#